data_AF-A0A8A3NYY5-F1
#
_entry.id   AF-A0A8A3NYY5-F1
#
_cell.length_a   1.000
_cell.length_b   1.000
_cell.length_c   1.000
_cell.angle_alpha   90.00
_cell.angle_beta   90.00
_cell.angle_gamma   90.00
#
_symmetry.space_group_name_H-M   'P 1'
#
loop_
_entity.id
_entity.type
_entity.pdbx_description
1 polymer ?
#
loop_
_entity_poly.entity_id
_entity_poly.type
_entity_poly.pdbx_seq_one_letter_code
_entity_poly.pdbx_strand_id
1 'polypeptide(L)'
;METSANFIPLGGVGETFEFDQPMKKRDAGYRNKSLSSGKPKVIGATKGRLVNFLGVHFDLIRNDCELRVKCDLLTGRRRRRPSSMQKARKLNGILTRRATRNPEKYNKNKERNRLHAIDVERYKIRLNAVNQAQRLAAIHDHSGVSFNVGEVVTLEDGTVKSKKSLERKQELAEAKKPVENKDAAVPEGVNPERLKLLEADKNAHISKAALKKKKMYEPKPIPPRPVIPEGISLPEGEENWLALWDISDGQIEQRLAIAKRDAGNAKRELRRKQREEARFR
;
A
#
# COMPACT_ATOMS: atom_id res chain seq x y z
N MET A 1 -44.59 17.42 39.23
CA MET A 1 -43.67 16.95 40.28
C MET A 1 -42.93 15.77 39.70
N GLU A 2 -41.75 16.06 39.15
CA GLU A 2 -40.97 15.13 38.33
C GLU A 2 -40.03 14.31 39.20
N THR A 3 -39.97 13.02 38.88
CA THR A 3 -39.28 11.96 39.61
C THR A 3 -37.76 12.03 39.47
N SER A 4 -37.10 11.84 40.61
CA SER A 4 -35.67 11.80 40.89
C SER A 4 -34.83 10.93 39.94
N ALA A 5 -33.79 11.53 39.37
CA ALA A 5 -32.72 10.84 38.66
C ALA A 5 -31.75 10.14 39.64
N ASN A 6 -31.36 8.91 39.26
CA ASN A 6 -30.43 8.05 39.97
C ASN A 6 -29.04 8.68 40.15
N PHE A 7 -28.67 8.95 41.40
CA PHE A 7 -27.34 9.39 41.81
C PHE A 7 -26.41 8.17 41.95
N ILE A 8 -25.35 8.10 41.15
CA ILE A 8 -24.27 7.11 41.30
C ILE A 8 -23.11 7.81 42.02
N PRO A 9 -22.78 7.46 43.27
CA PRO A 9 -21.64 8.05 43.94
C PRO A 9 -20.34 7.52 43.32
N LEU A 10 -19.61 8.39 42.61
CA LEU A 10 -18.25 8.13 42.20
C LEU A 10 -17.37 8.07 43.45
N GLY A 11 -16.83 6.89 43.72
CA GLY A 11 -15.88 6.68 44.81
C GLY A 11 -14.66 7.59 44.67
N GLY A 12 -14.40 8.37 45.73
CA GLY A 12 -13.10 8.88 46.16
C GLY A 12 -12.14 9.36 45.07
N VAL A 13 -12.39 10.52 44.48
CA VAL A 13 -11.36 11.30 43.77
C VAL A 13 -10.80 12.33 44.75
N GLY A 14 -9.96 11.85 45.67
CA GLY A 14 -9.16 12.69 46.55
C GLY A 14 -7.70 12.58 46.15
N GLU A 15 -7.31 13.23 45.04
CA GLU A 15 -5.94 13.66 44.74
C GLU A 15 -5.95 14.35 43.36
N THR A 16 -5.89 15.67 43.35
CA THR A 16 -5.67 16.48 42.15
C THR A 16 -4.24 16.25 41.67
N PHE A 17 -4.08 15.44 40.62
CA PHE A 17 -2.81 15.33 39.90
C PHE A 17 -2.71 16.51 38.91
N GLU A 18 -1.85 17.47 39.21
CA GLU A 18 -1.57 18.62 38.34
C GLU A 18 -0.93 18.16 37.03
N PHE A 19 -1.44 18.70 35.93
CA PHE A 19 -1.18 18.28 34.54
C PHE A 19 0.20 18.72 34.00
N ASP A 20 0.96 19.53 34.74
CA ASP A 20 2.22 20.14 34.28
C ASP A 20 3.41 19.84 35.21
N GLN A 21 3.85 18.58 35.28
CA GLN A 21 5.21 18.27 35.72
C GLN A 21 6.04 17.60 34.62
N PRO A 22 7.29 18.04 34.38
CA PRO A 22 8.17 17.42 33.40
C PRO A 22 8.47 15.98 33.82
N MET A 23 8.28 15.04 32.90
CA MET A 23 8.51 13.61 33.10
C MET A 23 9.84 13.36 33.82
N LYS A 24 9.77 12.89 35.08
CA LYS A 24 10.95 12.35 35.78
C LYS A 24 11.57 11.26 34.91
N LYS A 25 12.87 11.39 34.65
CA LYS A 25 13.69 10.45 33.88
C LYS A 25 13.43 9.04 34.40
N ARG A 26 12.92 8.15 33.55
CA ARG A 26 12.73 6.74 33.89
C ARG A 26 14.10 6.11 34.07
N ASP A 27 14.34 5.56 35.25
CA ASP A 27 15.55 4.83 35.58
C ASP A 27 15.80 3.70 34.57
N ALA A 28 17.04 3.63 34.12
CA ALA A 28 17.60 2.55 33.31
C ALA A 28 17.63 1.25 34.15
N GLY A 29 16.49 0.57 34.27
CA GLY A 29 16.39 -0.66 35.07
C GLY A 29 15.21 -1.57 34.70
N TYR A 30 14.36 -1.18 33.76
CA TYR A 30 13.18 -1.97 33.36
C TYR A 30 13.51 -3.01 32.26
N ARG A 31 14.58 -3.77 32.46
CA ARG A 31 14.80 -5.05 31.78
C ARG A 31 14.73 -6.13 32.86
N ASN A 32 13.80 -7.06 32.67
CA ASN A 32 13.67 -8.34 33.39
C ASN A 32 12.85 -8.30 34.70
N LYS A 33 11.51 -8.20 34.58
CA LYS A 33 10.62 -8.95 35.49
C LYS A 33 9.77 -9.88 34.64
N SER A 34 10.04 -11.18 34.79
CA SER A 34 9.28 -12.28 34.21
C SER A 34 7.81 -12.17 34.61
N LEU A 35 6.92 -12.29 33.62
CA LEU A 35 5.45 -12.37 33.76
C LEU A 35 5.03 -13.71 34.41
N SER A 36 5.50 -14.01 35.63
CA SER A 36 5.22 -15.30 36.30
C SER A 36 4.53 -15.21 37.67
N SER A 37 4.01 -14.05 38.09
CA SER A 37 3.47 -13.92 39.46
C SER A 37 2.16 -13.14 39.60
N GLY A 38 1.20 -13.36 38.69
CA GLY A 38 -0.14 -12.80 38.87
C GLY A 38 -1.22 -13.67 38.23
N LYS A 39 -1.75 -14.66 38.96
CA LYS A 39 -2.95 -15.40 38.56
C LYS A 39 -4.18 -14.49 38.70
N PRO A 40 -5.16 -14.51 37.79
CA PRO A 40 -6.40 -13.75 37.95
C PRO A 40 -7.19 -14.29 39.14
N LYS A 41 -7.62 -13.39 40.03
CA LYS A 41 -8.38 -13.71 41.24
C LYS A 41 -9.84 -13.96 40.85
N VAL A 42 -10.20 -15.23 40.66
CA VAL A 42 -11.60 -15.64 40.46
C VAL A 42 -12.31 -15.57 41.81
N ILE A 43 -13.29 -14.69 41.94
CA ILE A 43 -14.12 -14.53 43.13
C ILE A 43 -15.08 -15.73 43.20
N GLY A 44 -15.13 -16.43 44.34
CA GLY A 44 -16.17 -17.43 44.64
C GLY A 44 -15.74 -18.86 44.95
N ALA A 45 -14.45 -19.18 45.05
CA ALA A 45 -14.02 -20.55 45.33
C ALA A 45 -13.30 -20.67 46.68
N THR A 46 -13.89 -21.45 47.59
CA THR A 46 -13.32 -21.81 48.89
C THR A 46 -11.93 -22.42 48.73
N LYS A 47 -10.94 -21.82 49.41
CA LYS A 47 -9.49 -22.07 49.26
C LYS A 47 -9.06 -23.54 49.38
N GLY A 48 -9.83 -24.40 50.06
CA GLY A 48 -9.46 -25.80 50.29
C GLY A 48 -9.72 -26.77 49.13
N ARG A 49 -10.76 -26.57 48.31
CA ARG A 49 -11.13 -27.53 47.23
C ARG A 49 -10.38 -27.30 45.91
N LEU A 50 -9.93 -26.08 45.64
CA LEU A 50 -9.18 -25.75 44.43
C LEU A 50 -7.74 -26.28 44.44
N VAL A 51 -7.09 -26.32 45.60
CA VAL A 51 -5.68 -26.75 45.70
C VAL A 51 -5.55 -28.24 45.41
N ASN A 52 -6.50 -29.07 45.85
CA ASN A 52 -6.45 -30.50 45.56
C ASN A 52 -6.87 -30.82 44.13
N PHE A 53 -7.90 -30.14 43.58
CA PHE A 53 -8.34 -30.41 42.20
C PHE A 53 -7.35 -29.87 41.16
N LEU A 54 -6.78 -28.66 41.37
CA LEU A 54 -5.73 -28.13 40.51
C LEU A 54 -4.39 -28.80 40.76
N GLY A 55 -4.06 -29.16 42.01
CA GLY A 55 -2.82 -29.86 42.35
C GLY A 55 -2.75 -31.22 41.66
N VAL A 56 -3.79 -32.05 41.82
CA VAL A 56 -3.85 -33.37 41.17
C VAL A 56 -3.87 -33.26 39.65
N HIS A 57 -4.57 -32.27 39.07
CA HIS A 57 -4.55 -32.07 37.62
C HIS A 57 -3.21 -31.54 37.10
N PHE A 58 -2.56 -30.61 37.81
CA PHE A 58 -1.25 -30.09 37.43
C PHE A 58 -0.17 -31.14 37.60
N ASP A 59 -0.24 -31.98 38.62
CA ASP A 59 0.70 -33.07 38.86
C ASP A 59 0.52 -34.20 37.83
N LEU A 60 -0.71 -34.50 37.41
CA LEU A 60 -0.97 -35.40 36.27
C LEU A 60 -0.41 -34.83 34.96
N ILE A 61 -0.66 -33.55 34.66
CA ILE A 61 -0.14 -32.91 33.44
C ILE A 61 1.40 -32.82 33.47
N ARG A 62 1.99 -32.60 34.65
CA ARG A 62 3.44 -32.54 34.85
C ARG A 62 4.07 -33.92 34.71
N ASN A 63 3.48 -34.95 35.31
CA ASN A 63 3.94 -36.33 35.18
C ASN A 63 3.84 -36.82 33.73
N ASP A 64 2.78 -36.49 32.99
CA ASP A 64 2.65 -36.80 31.56
C ASP A 64 3.71 -36.09 30.70
N CYS A 65 4.06 -34.85 31.04
CA CYS A 65 5.11 -34.10 30.36
C CYS A 65 6.50 -34.67 30.68
N GLU A 66 6.77 -35.01 31.94
CA GLU A 66 8.03 -35.60 32.39
C GLU A 66 8.23 -37.02 31.82
N LEU A 67 7.18 -37.84 31.77
CA LEU A 67 7.20 -39.15 31.11
C LEU A 67 7.45 -39.05 29.61
N ARG A 68 6.84 -38.06 28.92
CA ARG A 68 7.13 -37.80 27.50
C ARG A 68 8.57 -37.40 27.24
N VAL A 69 9.10 -36.48 28.06
CA VAL A 69 10.50 -36.03 27.95
C VAL A 69 11.47 -37.18 28.24
N LYS A 70 11.17 -38.02 29.24
CA LYS A 70 11.96 -39.22 29.56
C LYS A 70 11.90 -40.27 28.44
N CYS A 71 10.74 -40.54 27.84
CA CYS A 71 10.63 -41.45 26.69
C CYS A 71 11.39 -40.94 25.44
N ASP A 72 11.38 -39.62 25.20
CA ASP A 72 12.10 -38.99 24.07
C ASP A 72 13.64 -39.01 24.28
N LEU A 73 14.10 -38.92 25.54
CA LEU A 73 15.51 -39.05 25.93
C LEU A 73 16.00 -40.51 25.86
N LEU A 74 15.20 -41.47 26.35
CA LEU A 74 15.58 -42.88 26.43
C LEU A 74 15.62 -43.60 25.08
N THR A 75 14.82 -43.15 24.10
CA THR A 75 14.74 -43.83 22.79
C THR A 75 15.59 -43.18 21.70
N GLY A 76 16.29 -42.07 21.99
CA GLY A 76 17.11 -41.32 21.02
C GLY A 76 16.36 -40.77 19.80
N ARG A 77 15.05 -41.03 19.70
CA ARG A 77 14.19 -40.62 18.60
C ARG A 77 13.40 -39.41 19.04
N ARG A 78 13.82 -38.22 18.61
CA ARG A 78 12.96 -37.01 18.61
C ARG A 78 11.68 -37.35 17.86
N ARG A 79 10.61 -37.78 18.55
CA ARG A 79 9.32 -38.08 17.93
C ARG A 79 8.81 -36.78 17.33
N ARG A 80 8.83 -36.68 15.99
CA ARG A 80 8.27 -35.55 15.25
C ARG A 80 6.87 -35.29 15.81
N ARG A 81 6.60 -34.07 16.29
CA ARG A 81 5.27 -33.69 16.82
C ARG A 81 4.20 -34.24 15.87
N PRO A 82 3.16 -34.95 16.38
CA PRO A 82 2.18 -35.59 15.52
C PRO A 82 1.62 -34.57 14.53
N SER A 83 1.54 -34.96 13.26
CA SER A 83 1.18 -34.08 12.15
C SER A 83 -0.15 -33.34 12.42
N SER A 84 -1.08 -33.97 13.15
CA SER A 84 -2.33 -33.40 13.64
C SER A 84 -2.14 -32.19 14.57
N MET A 85 -1.22 -32.26 15.53
CA MET A 85 -0.92 -31.17 16.45
C MET A 85 -0.27 -29.98 15.75
N GLN A 86 0.59 -30.24 14.76
CA GLN A 86 1.16 -29.17 13.93
C GLN A 86 0.10 -28.50 13.05
N LYS A 87 -0.81 -29.29 12.47
CA LYS A 87 -1.98 -28.77 11.71
C LYS A 87 -2.88 -27.93 12.61
N ALA A 88 -3.18 -28.36 13.84
CA ALA A 88 -3.99 -27.62 14.80
C ALA A 88 -3.35 -26.27 15.20
N ARG A 89 -2.03 -26.25 15.46
CA ARG A 89 -1.32 -24.99 15.74
C ARG A 89 -1.34 -24.03 14.55
N LYS A 90 -1.18 -24.53 13.33
CA LYS A 90 -1.31 -23.72 12.11
C LYS A 90 -2.73 -23.17 11.95
N LEU A 91 -3.75 -23.99 12.19
CA LEU A 91 -5.16 -23.58 12.16
C LEU A 91 -5.47 -22.50 13.21
N ASN A 92 -5.05 -22.71 14.46
CA ASN A 92 -5.22 -21.70 15.53
C ASN A 92 -4.46 -20.41 15.20
N GLY A 93 -3.28 -20.50 14.59
CA GLY A 93 -2.55 -19.34 14.07
C GLY A 93 -3.29 -18.60 12.94
N ILE A 94 -4.00 -19.32 12.06
CA ILE A 94 -4.83 -18.70 11.03
C ILE A 94 -6.08 -18.06 11.64
N LEU A 95 -6.73 -18.73 12.58
CA LEU A 95 -7.94 -18.23 13.25
C LEU A 95 -7.66 -16.97 14.05
N THR A 96 -6.59 -16.95 14.85
CA THR A 96 -6.13 -15.76 15.57
C THR A 96 -5.81 -14.61 14.62
N ARG A 97 -5.12 -14.86 13.50
CA ARG A 97 -4.89 -13.84 12.46
C ARG A 97 -6.18 -13.34 11.82
N ARG A 98 -7.17 -14.20 11.59
CA ARG A 98 -8.48 -13.80 11.04
C ARG A 98 -9.27 -12.96 12.04
N ALA A 99 -9.29 -13.35 13.32
CA ALA A 99 -9.99 -12.66 14.39
C ALA A 99 -9.38 -11.27 14.69
N THR A 100 -8.06 -11.14 14.63
CA THR A 100 -7.33 -9.88 14.86
C THR A 100 -7.19 -9.00 13.63
N ARG A 101 -7.64 -9.47 12.46
CA ARG A 101 -7.60 -8.68 11.22
C ARG A 101 -8.75 -7.69 11.24
N ASN A 102 -8.45 -6.40 11.33
CA ASN A 102 -9.44 -5.33 11.12
C ASN A 102 -9.93 -5.36 9.65
N PRO A 103 -11.17 -5.80 9.34
CA PRO A 103 -11.64 -5.94 7.97
C PRO A 103 -11.91 -4.58 7.30
N GLU A 104 -12.31 -3.56 8.06
CA GLU A 104 -12.66 -2.23 7.54
C GLU A 104 -11.45 -1.55 6.88
N LYS A 105 -10.26 -1.67 7.50
CA LYS A 105 -9.02 -1.14 6.92
C LYS A 105 -8.70 -1.76 5.56
N TYR A 106 -8.97 -3.06 5.38
CA TYR A 106 -8.69 -3.76 4.12
C TYR A 106 -9.75 -3.47 3.06
N ASN A 107 -11.01 -3.26 3.44
CA ASN A 107 -12.08 -2.90 2.50
C ASN A 107 -11.87 -1.49 1.91
N LYS A 108 -11.57 -0.49 2.76
CA LYS A 108 -11.23 0.88 2.30
C LYS A 108 -10.03 0.89 1.34
N ASN A 109 -8.99 0.12 1.65
CA ASN A 109 -7.83 0.00 0.76
C ASN A 109 -8.15 -0.75 -0.54
N LYS A 110 -9.06 -1.74 -0.52
CA LYS A 110 -9.49 -2.48 -1.70
C LYS A 110 -10.23 -1.57 -2.67
N GLU A 111 -11.18 -0.77 -2.18
CA GLU A 111 -11.93 0.20 -2.99
C GLU A 111 -11.03 1.30 -3.53
N ARG A 112 -10.18 1.89 -2.70
CA ARG A 112 -9.20 2.90 -3.15
C ARG A 112 -8.30 2.37 -4.25
N ASN A 113 -7.79 1.15 -4.10
CA ASN A 113 -6.93 0.54 -5.11
C ASN A 113 -7.71 0.17 -6.39
N ARG A 114 -8.99 -0.19 -6.27
CA ARG A 114 -9.89 -0.42 -7.40
C ARG A 114 -10.11 0.87 -8.19
N LEU A 115 -10.52 1.95 -7.52
CA LEU A 115 -10.71 3.27 -8.13
C LEU A 115 -9.42 3.77 -8.77
N HIS A 116 -8.29 3.66 -8.07
CA HIS A 116 -6.99 4.05 -8.62
C HIS A 116 -6.64 3.26 -9.88
N ALA A 117 -6.91 1.95 -9.93
CA ALA A 117 -6.68 1.15 -11.13
C ALA A 117 -7.58 1.59 -12.30
N ILE A 118 -8.84 1.94 -12.03
CA ILE A 118 -9.78 2.48 -13.01
C ILE A 118 -9.27 3.81 -13.54
N ASP A 119 -8.86 4.73 -12.67
CA ASP A 119 -8.34 6.04 -13.07
C ASP A 119 -7.07 5.93 -13.91
N VAL A 120 -6.17 5.00 -13.56
CA VAL A 120 -4.95 4.73 -14.33
C VAL A 120 -5.27 4.20 -15.73
N GLU A 121 -6.20 3.25 -15.86
CA GLU A 121 -6.61 2.75 -17.17
C GLU A 121 -7.39 3.78 -17.98
N ARG A 122 -8.30 4.54 -17.34
CA ARG A 122 -9.02 5.64 -17.99
C ARG A 122 -8.03 6.67 -18.55
N TYR A 123 -7.03 7.04 -17.77
CA TYR A 123 -5.97 7.94 -18.22
C TYR A 123 -5.14 7.34 -19.37
N LYS A 124 -4.87 6.04 -19.33
CA LYS A 124 -4.16 5.33 -20.41
C LYS A 124 -4.97 5.32 -21.71
N ILE A 125 -6.27 5.07 -21.65
CA ILE A 125 -7.17 5.15 -22.81
C ILE A 125 -7.13 6.56 -23.41
N ARG A 126 -7.24 7.59 -22.57
CA ARG A 126 -7.17 8.99 -23.01
C ARG A 126 -5.84 9.33 -23.67
N LEU A 127 -4.72 8.91 -23.07
CA LEU A 127 -3.40 9.10 -23.68
C LEU A 127 -3.26 8.37 -25.01
N ASN A 128 -3.76 7.14 -25.11
CA ASN A 128 -3.72 6.38 -26.35
C ASN A 128 -4.57 7.02 -27.44
N ALA A 129 -5.74 7.58 -27.10
CA ALA A 129 -6.56 8.34 -28.04
C ALA A 129 -5.84 9.59 -28.56
N VAL A 130 -5.16 10.33 -27.68
CA VAL A 130 -4.33 11.48 -28.10
C VAL A 130 -3.17 11.02 -28.98
N ASN A 131 -2.49 9.92 -28.63
CA ASN A 131 -1.40 9.39 -29.44
C ASN A 131 -1.87 8.89 -30.82
N GLN A 132 -3.05 8.27 -30.88
CA GLN A 132 -3.67 7.84 -32.15
C GLN A 132 -3.99 9.06 -33.01
N ALA A 133 -4.58 10.10 -32.44
CA ALA A 133 -4.82 11.36 -33.13
C ALA A 133 -3.52 12.04 -33.59
N GLN A 134 -2.45 11.99 -32.79
CA GLN A 134 -1.14 12.51 -33.20
C GLN A 134 -0.55 11.75 -34.39
N ARG A 135 -0.68 10.43 -34.43
CA ARG A 135 -0.22 9.61 -35.56
C ARG A 135 -0.97 9.96 -36.84
N LEU A 136 -2.29 10.14 -36.76
CA LEU A 136 -3.10 10.57 -37.91
C LEU A 136 -2.76 12.00 -38.33
N ALA A 137 -2.58 12.90 -37.37
CA ALA A 137 -2.13 14.27 -37.63
C ALA A 137 -0.77 14.30 -38.33
N ALA A 138 0.19 13.46 -37.94
CA ALA A 138 1.48 13.38 -38.62
C ALA A 138 1.37 13.00 -40.11
N ILE A 139 0.32 12.30 -40.52
CA ILE A 139 0.08 11.92 -41.92
C ILE A 139 -0.68 13.02 -42.66
N HIS A 140 -1.71 13.60 -42.03
CA HIS A 140 -2.67 14.47 -42.70
C HIS A 140 -2.48 15.99 -42.43
N ASP A 141 -2.09 16.37 -41.21
CA ASP A 141 -1.91 17.76 -40.77
C ASP A 141 -0.89 17.87 -39.62
N HIS A 142 0.35 18.19 -39.96
CA HIS A 142 1.46 18.34 -38.99
C HIS A 142 1.20 19.45 -37.95
N SER A 143 0.32 20.41 -38.24
CA SER A 143 -0.04 21.46 -37.28
C SER A 143 -0.87 20.91 -36.11
N GLY A 144 -1.57 19.79 -36.32
CA GLY A 144 -2.41 19.10 -35.33
C GLY A 144 -3.75 19.78 -35.03
N VAL A 145 -4.01 20.96 -35.58
CA VAL A 145 -5.22 21.77 -35.33
C VAL A 145 -6.48 21.01 -35.70
N SER A 146 -6.48 20.34 -36.86
CA SER A 146 -7.62 19.54 -37.34
C SER A 146 -8.00 18.39 -36.40
N PHE A 147 -7.05 17.90 -35.60
CA PHE A 147 -7.27 16.80 -34.64
C PHE A 147 -7.44 17.27 -33.19
N ASN A 148 -7.45 18.59 -32.96
CA ASN A 148 -7.37 19.20 -31.63
C ASN A 148 -6.14 18.73 -30.82
N VAL A 149 -5.00 18.58 -31.51
CA VAL A 149 -3.72 18.24 -30.89
C VAL A 149 -2.70 19.33 -31.22
N GLY A 150 -1.69 19.53 -30.37
CA GLY A 150 -0.62 20.48 -30.67
C GLY A 150 0.27 20.01 -31.83
N GLU A 151 1.05 20.93 -32.39
CA GLU A 151 2.01 20.69 -33.48
C GLU A 151 2.81 19.40 -33.29
N VAL A 152 2.83 18.59 -34.34
CA VAL A 152 3.34 17.21 -34.33
C VAL A 152 4.60 17.13 -35.19
N VAL A 153 5.65 16.50 -34.64
CA VAL A 153 6.92 16.26 -35.31
C VAL A 153 7.20 14.77 -35.36
N THR A 154 7.52 14.25 -36.54
CA THR A 154 8.03 12.89 -36.76
C THR A 154 9.53 12.89 -36.55
N LEU A 155 10.02 12.08 -35.60
CA LEU A 155 11.45 11.89 -35.38
C LEU A 155 12.04 10.89 -36.38
N GLU A 156 13.37 10.88 -36.51
CA GLU A 156 14.14 9.99 -37.40
C GLU A 156 13.85 8.49 -37.14
N ASP A 157 13.56 8.13 -35.87
CA ASP A 157 13.19 6.77 -35.47
C ASP A 157 11.75 6.37 -35.90
N GLY A 158 11.03 7.22 -36.65
CA GLY A 158 9.62 7.04 -37.00
C GLY A 158 8.66 7.29 -35.84
N THR A 159 9.13 7.78 -34.69
CA THR A 159 8.27 8.08 -33.53
C THR A 159 7.65 9.47 -33.64
N VAL A 160 6.33 9.53 -33.44
CA VAL A 160 5.55 10.78 -33.49
C VAL A 160 5.48 11.41 -32.11
N LYS A 161 5.86 12.69 -31.98
CA LYS A 161 5.77 13.44 -30.71
C LYS A 161 5.28 14.86 -30.96
N SER A 162 4.53 15.40 -29.99
CA SER A 162 4.18 16.83 -30.01
C SER A 162 5.41 17.70 -29.72
N LYS A 163 5.54 18.85 -30.39
CA LYS A 163 6.63 19.80 -30.20
C LYS A 163 6.75 20.29 -28.75
N LYS A 164 5.62 20.64 -28.13
CA LYS A 164 5.54 20.99 -26.70
C LYS A 164 6.09 19.90 -25.78
N SER A 165 5.97 18.62 -26.16
CA SER A 165 6.52 17.52 -25.36
C SER A 165 8.03 17.34 -25.53
N LEU A 166 8.60 17.77 -26.67
CA LEU A 166 10.04 17.81 -26.88
C LEU A 166 10.66 18.98 -26.13
N GLU A 167 10.06 20.17 -26.22
CA GLU A 167 10.48 21.37 -25.47
C GLU A 167 10.52 21.10 -23.97
N ARG A 168 9.43 20.56 -23.38
CA ARG A 168 9.41 20.18 -21.96
C ARG A 168 10.48 19.16 -21.57
N LYS A 169 10.86 18.25 -22.49
CA LYS A 169 11.93 17.28 -22.22
C LYS A 169 13.30 17.94 -22.27
N GLN A 170 13.49 18.88 -23.17
CA GLN A 170 14.71 19.70 -23.25
C GLN A 170 14.85 20.55 -22.00
N GLU A 171 13.81 21.28 -21.59
CA GLU A 171 13.77 22.05 -20.33
C GLU A 171 14.08 21.18 -19.11
N LEU A 172 13.50 19.98 -19.01
CA LEU A 172 13.78 19.05 -17.90
C LEU A 172 15.18 18.44 -17.96
N ALA A 173 15.78 18.31 -19.14
CA ALA A 173 17.15 17.87 -19.30
C ALA A 173 18.12 18.99 -18.91
N GLU A 174 17.81 20.22 -19.26
CA GLU A 174 18.57 21.42 -18.90
C GLU A 174 18.48 21.71 -17.40
N ALA A 175 17.30 21.62 -16.79
CA ALA A 175 17.11 21.79 -15.34
C ALA A 175 17.78 20.68 -14.50
N LYS A 176 18.15 19.55 -15.11
CA LYS A 176 18.92 18.47 -14.45
C LYS A 176 20.42 18.60 -14.66
N LYS A 177 20.88 19.48 -15.55
CA LYS A 177 22.30 19.86 -15.56
C LYS A 177 22.56 20.62 -14.25
N PRO A 178 23.61 20.28 -13.50
CA PRO A 178 23.93 21.01 -12.29
C PRO A 178 24.26 22.44 -12.69
N VAL A 179 23.34 23.35 -12.41
CA VAL A 179 23.59 24.78 -12.51
C VAL A 179 24.57 25.10 -11.39
N GLU A 180 25.86 25.18 -11.72
CA GLU A 180 26.89 25.81 -10.91
C GLU A 180 26.68 27.34 -10.89
N ASN A 181 25.54 27.81 -10.42
CA ASN A 181 25.36 29.24 -10.17
C ASN A 181 25.52 29.50 -8.67
N LYS A 182 26.75 29.92 -8.36
CA LYS A 182 27.03 30.93 -7.33
C LYS A 182 26.15 32.16 -7.60
N ASP A 183 25.86 32.92 -6.55
CA ASP A 183 25.18 34.22 -6.60
C ASP A 183 23.65 34.19 -6.52
N ALA A 184 23.13 33.67 -5.41
CA ALA A 184 21.89 34.21 -4.86
C ALA A 184 22.25 35.37 -3.92
N ALA A 185 22.11 36.60 -4.41
CA ALA A 185 22.23 37.83 -3.64
C ALA A 185 21.23 37.78 -2.47
N VAL A 186 21.75 37.72 -1.25
CA VAL A 186 20.97 37.78 -0.01
C VAL A 186 20.74 39.26 0.33
N PRO A 187 19.49 39.70 0.56
CA PRO A 187 19.24 41.07 1.05
C PRO A 187 19.88 41.24 2.44
N GLU A 188 20.67 42.31 2.59
CA GLU A 188 21.38 42.64 3.83
C GLU A 188 20.40 42.73 5.03
N GLY A 189 20.71 41.97 6.09
CA GLY A 189 20.04 42.09 7.40
C GLY A 189 19.24 40.89 7.88
N VAL A 190 18.99 39.86 7.05
CA VAL A 190 18.37 38.61 7.51
C VAL A 190 19.38 37.47 7.47
N ASN A 191 19.70 36.91 8.64
CA ASN A 191 20.63 35.79 8.75
C ASN A 191 20.12 34.61 7.90
N PRO A 192 20.78 34.26 6.77
CA PRO A 192 20.25 33.32 5.78
C PRO A 192 20.08 31.90 6.34
N GLU A 193 20.83 31.56 7.39
CA GLU A 193 20.68 30.28 8.08
C GLU A 193 19.35 30.16 8.83
N ARG A 194 18.85 31.28 9.39
CA ARG A 194 17.60 31.31 10.17
C ARG A 194 16.38 31.22 9.27
N LEU A 195 16.43 31.81 8.06
CA LEU A 195 15.43 31.62 7.02
C LEU A 195 15.43 30.18 6.48
N LYS A 196 16.61 29.61 6.20
CA LYS A 196 16.71 28.20 5.75
C LYS A 196 16.18 27.22 6.80
N LEU A 197 16.41 27.47 8.09
CA LEU A 197 15.85 26.67 9.18
C LEU A 197 14.32 26.81 9.27
N LEU A 198 13.79 28.03 9.19
CA LEU A 198 12.33 28.28 9.23
C LEU A 198 11.58 27.75 7.99
N GLU A 199 12.22 27.75 6.81
CA GLU A 199 11.70 27.14 5.59
C GLU A 199 11.86 25.61 5.57
N ALA A 200 12.90 25.07 6.22
CA ALA A 200 13.08 23.63 6.41
C ALA A 200 12.05 23.06 7.39
N ASP A 201 11.70 23.80 8.45
CA ASP A 201 10.76 23.33 9.47
C ASP A 201 9.29 23.33 8.99
N LYS A 202 8.92 24.19 8.04
CA LYS A 202 7.59 24.17 7.39
C LYS A 202 7.43 23.04 6.38
N ASN A 203 8.54 22.54 5.85
CA ASN A 203 8.58 21.37 4.97
C ASN A 203 8.91 20.14 5.81
N ALA A 204 7.96 19.69 6.64
CA ALA A 204 8.06 18.41 7.34
C ALA A 204 8.68 17.38 6.40
N HIS A 205 9.83 16.80 6.78
CA HIS A 205 10.71 16.06 5.89
C HIS A 205 10.00 14.80 5.35
N ILE A 206 9.17 14.96 4.33
CA ILE A 206 8.43 13.87 3.70
C ILE A 206 9.48 13.02 3.00
N SER A 207 9.61 11.77 3.42
CA SER A 207 10.53 10.83 2.77
C SER A 207 10.28 10.80 1.26
N LYS A 208 11.34 10.62 0.46
CA LYS A 208 11.23 10.49 -1.02
C LYS A 208 10.17 9.44 -1.42
N ALA A 209 10.03 8.38 -0.62
CA ALA A 209 9.02 7.34 -0.82
C ALA A 209 7.58 7.84 -0.57
N ALA A 210 7.36 8.64 0.47
CA ALA A 210 6.06 9.24 0.75
C ALA A 210 5.67 10.28 -0.31
N LEU A 211 6.63 11.08 -0.80
CA LEU A 211 6.41 12.02 -1.91
C LEU A 211 6.00 11.28 -3.20
N LYS A 212 6.70 10.19 -3.55
CA LYS A 212 6.35 9.35 -4.70
C LYS A 212 4.94 8.78 -4.58
N LYS A 213 4.53 8.34 -3.39
CA LYS A 213 3.17 7.85 -3.15
C LYS A 213 2.13 8.95 -3.33
N LYS A 214 2.36 10.15 -2.77
CA LYS A 214 1.45 11.29 -2.96
C LYS A 214 1.24 11.59 -4.45
N LYS A 215 2.33 11.73 -5.21
CA LYS A 215 2.29 11.94 -6.67
C LYS A 215 1.59 10.83 -7.46
N MET A 216 1.61 9.59 -6.99
CA MET A 216 0.90 8.48 -7.65
C MET A 216 -0.62 8.58 -7.47
N TYR A 217 -1.09 9.06 -6.32
CA TYR A 217 -2.52 9.16 -6.01
C TYR A 217 -3.11 10.54 -6.32
N GLU A 218 -2.29 11.53 -6.63
CA GLU A 218 -2.74 12.83 -7.13
C GLU A 218 -3.44 12.66 -8.49
N PRO A 219 -4.61 13.31 -8.69
CA PRO A 219 -5.34 13.21 -9.95
C PRO A 219 -4.49 13.76 -11.08
N LYS A 220 -4.31 12.95 -12.13
CA LYS A 220 -3.55 13.37 -13.31
C LYS A 220 -4.37 14.39 -14.10
N PRO A 221 -3.74 15.45 -14.65
CA PRO A 221 -4.44 16.40 -15.50
C PRO A 221 -5.02 15.66 -16.71
N ILE A 222 -6.28 15.94 -17.03
CA ILE A 222 -6.98 15.30 -18.14
C ILE A 222 -6.46 15.94 -19.43
N PRO A 223 -5.95 15.15 -20.40
CA PRO A 223 -5.55 15.71 -21.68
C PRO A 223 -6.80 16.20 -22.46
N PRO A 224 -6.64 17.23 -23.32
CA PRO A 224 -7.75 17.71 -24.16
C PRO A 224 -8.27 16.55 -25.03
N ARG A 225 -9.59 16.51 -25.24
CA ARG A 225 -10.23 15.48 -26.06
C ARG A 225 -9.82 15.68 -27.53
N PRO A 226 -9.16 14.69 -28.16
CA PRO A 226 -8.85 14.77 -29.57
C PRO A 226 -10.11 14.56 -30.41
N VAL A 227 -10.11 15.09 -31.62
CA VAL A 227 -11.19 14.91 -32.60
C VAL A 227 -10.59 14.22 -33.83
N ILE A 228 -11.30 13.24 -34.40
CA ILE A 228 -10.93 12.65 -35.68
C ILE A 228 -11.91 13.21 -36.71
N PRO A 229 -11.46 14.01 -37.69
CA PRO A 229 -12.35 14.58 -38.69
C PRO A 229 -12.95 13.48 -39.58
N GLU A 230 -14.18 13.72 -40.04
CA GLU A 230 -14.93 12.79 -40.89
C GLU A 230 -14.19 12.61 -42.23
N GLY A 231 -13.92 11.35 -42.60
CA GLY A 231 -13.17 11.00 -43.83
C GLY A 231 -11.79 10.38 -43.59
N ILE A 232 -11.28 10.37 -42.35
CA ILE A 232 -10.01 9.72 -42.00
C ILE A 232 -10.31 8.39 -41.30
N SER A 233 -10.07 7.28 -41.99
CA SER A 233 -10.24 5.94 -41.43
C SER A 233 -9.09 5.57 -40.50
N LEU A 234 -9.42 4.91 -39.39
CA LEU A 234 -8.42 4.26 -38.55
C LEU A 234 -7.76 3.10 -39.31
N PRO A 235 -6.45 2.85 -39.10
CA PRO A 235 -5.78 1.70 -39.70
C PRO A 235 -6.44 0.39 -39.25
N GLU A 236 -6.55 -0.57 -40.18
CA GLU A 236 -7.23 -1.84 -39.95
C GLU A 236 -6.58 -2.62 -38.79
N GLY A 237 -7.40 -2.99 -37.79
CA GLY A 237 -6.97 -3.77 -36.63
C GLY A 237 -6.57 -2.97 -35.38
N GLU A 238 -6.49 -1.63 -35.45
CA GLU A 238 -6.33 -0.81 -34.24
C GLU A 238 -7.68 -0.54 -33.55
N GLU A 239 -7.72 -0.65 -32.22
CA GLU A 239 -8.89 -0.24 -31.44
C GLU A 239 -9.12 1.28 -31.58
N ASN A 240 -10.38 1.68 -31.73
CA ASN A 240 -10.76 3.10 -31.71
C ASN A 240 -10.72 3.64 -30.27
N TRP A 241 -9.56 4.15 -29.85
CA TRP A 241 -9.37 4.68 -28.49
C TRP A 241 -10.25 5.88 -28.18
N LEU A 242 -10.68 6.64 -29.20
CA LEU A 242 -11.60 7.77 -29.02
C LEU A 242 -13.02 7.30 -28.68
N ALA A 243 -13.49 6.21 -29.28
CA ALA A 243 -14.75 5.58 -28.89
C ALA A 243 -14.68 5.06 -27.44
N LEU A 244 -13.49 4.68 -26.98
CA LEU A 244 -13.25 4.23 -25.61
C LEU A 244 -13.14 5.39 -24.59
N TRP A 245 -13.20 6.64 -25.02
CA TRP A 245 -12.94 7.82 -24.17
C TRP A 245 -13.96 7.98 -23.04
N ASP A 246 -15.24 7.71 -23.33
CA ASP A 246 -16.38 7.92 -22.42
C ASP A 246 -16.90 6.59 -21.80
N ILE A 247 -16.02 5.58 -21.72
CA ILE A 247 -16.36 4.26 -21.15
C ILE A 247 -16.71 4.35 -19.66
N SER A 248 -17.70 3.56 -19.26
CA SER A 248 -18.12 3.41 -17.86
C SER A 248 -17.12 2.63 -16.99
N ASP A 249 -17.14 2.89 -15.68
CA ASP A 249 -16.23 2.23 -14.72
C ASP A 249 -16.34 0.71 -14.74
N GLY A 250 -17.56 0.19 -14.91
CA GLY A 250 -17.81 -1.25 -15.02
C GLY A 250 -17.12 -1.89 -16.22
N GLN A 251 -17.11 -1.21 -17.37
CA GLN A 251 -16.42 -1.69 -18.57
C GLN A 251 -14.89 -1.63 -18.42
N ILE A 252 -14.35 -0.58 -17.78
CA ILE A 252 -12.92 -0.48 -17.46
C ILE A 252 -12.50 -1.63 -16.54
N GLU A 253 -13.32 -1.98 -15.55
CA GLU A 253 -13.07 -3.11 -14.67
C GLU A 253 -13.05 -4.45 -15.39
N GLN A 254 -13.98 -4.66 -16.32
CA GLN A 254 -14.00 -5.87 -17.15
C GLN A 254 -12.72 -5.98 -17.98
N ARG A 255 -12.26 -4.89 -18.62
CA ARG A 255 -10.99 -4.86 -19.36
C ARG A 255 -9.80 -5.18 -18.46
N LEU A 256 -9.75 -4.60 -17.25
CA LEU A 256 -8.73 -4.91 -16.25
C LEU A 256 -8.75 -6.38 -15.82
N ALA A 257 -9.93 -6.98 -15.69
CA ALA A 257 -10.07 -8.38 -15.33
C ALA A 257 -9.58 -9.31 -16.46
N ILE A 258 -9.94 -9.01 -17.70
CA ILE A 258 -9.49 -9.73 -18.90
C ILE A 258 -7.96 -9.63 -19.01
N ALA A 259 -7.39 -8.42 -18.95
CA ALA A 259 -5.95 -8.23 -19.03
C ALA A 259 -5.17 -8.99 -17.94
N LYS A 260 -5.71 -9.06 -16.71
CA LYS A 260 -5.12 -9.86 -15.62
C LYS A 260 -5.19 -11.35 -15.90
N ARG A 261 -6.29 -11.82 -16.49
CA ARG A 261 -6.47 -13.23 -16.87
C ARG A 261 -5.48 -13.61 -17.97
N ASP A 262 -5.34 -12.77 -18.99
CA ASP A 262 -4.46 -13.00 -20.13
C ASP A 262 -2.99 -12.99 -19.71
N ALA A 263 -2.58 -12.03 -18.86
CA ALA A 263 -1.24 -12.04 -18.27
C ALA A 263 -0.97 -13.31 -17.44
N GLY A 264 -1.99 -13.82 -16.75
CA GLY A 264 -1.93 -15.08 -16.02
C GLY A 264 -1.74 -16.29 -16.95
N ASN A 265 -2.47 -16.33 -18.07
CA ASN A 265 -2.38 -17.38 -19.07
C ASN A 265 -1.03 -17.35 -19.80
N ALA A 266 -0.59 -16.18 -20.27
CA ALA A 266 0.72 -15.98 -20.90
C ALA A 266 1.86 -16.46 -20.00
N LYS A 267 1.79 -16.19 -18.69
CA LYS A 267 2.79 -16.69 -17.73
C LYS A 267 2.76 -18.21 -17.58
N ARG A 268 1.58 -18.84 -17.65
CA ARG A 268 1.46 -20.31 -17.60
C ARG A 268 2.02 -20.93 -18.88
N GLU A 269 1.72 -20.35 -20.03
CA GLU A 269 2.24 -20.78 -21.33
C GLU A 269 3.76 -20.65 -21.39
N LEU A 270 4.32 -19.52 -20.94
CA LEU A 270 5.76 -19.32 -20.87
C LEU A 270 6.43 -20.38 -19.99
N ARG A 271 5.84 -20.71 -18.83
CA ARG A 271 6.34 -21.79 -17.97
C ARG A 271 6.22 -23.17 -18.61
N ARG A 272 5.19 -23.39 -19.43
CA ARG A 272 5.01 -24.65 -20.18
C ARG A 272 6.10 -24.77 -21.25
N LYS A 273 6.31 -23.73 -22.05
CA LYS A 273 7.38 -23.65 -23.06
C LYS A 273 8.75 -23.91 -22.44
N GLN A 274 9.07 -23.23 -21.32
CA GLN A 274 10.33 -23.45 -20.60
C GLN A 274 10.52 -24.89 -20.09
N ARG A 275 9.43 -25.56 -19.67
CA ARG A 275 9.48 -26.97 -19.25
C ARG A 275 9.67 -27.92 -20.42
N GLU A 276 9.06 -27.61 -21.57
CA GLU A 276 9.22 -28.38 -22.80
C GLU A 276 10.65 -28.21 -23.33
N GLU A 277 11.18 -26.98 -23.40
CA GLU A 277 12.58 -26.71 -23.74
C GLU A 277 13.58 -27.41 -22.81
N ALA A 278 13.31 -27.43 -21.49
CA ALA A 278 14.14 -28.12 -20.51
C ALA A 278 14.04 -29.66 -20.57
N ARG A 279 13.08 -30.23 -21.30
CA ARG A 279 12.99 -31.68 -21.54
C ARG A 279 13.79 -32.13 -22.76
N PHE A 280 14.06 -31.21 -23.69
CA PHE A 280 14.83 -31.47 -24.91
C PHE A 280 16.29 -31.00 -24.81
N ARG A 281 16.69 -30.43 -23.66
CA ARG A 281 18.09 -30.20 -23.26
C ARG A 281 18.51 -31.28 -22.28
#